data_AF-A0A3P1XMS0-F1
#
_entry.id   AF-A0A3P1XMS0-F1
#
_cell.length_a   1.000
_cell.length_b   1.000
_cell.length_c   1.000
_cell.angle_alpha   90.00
_cell.angle_beta   90.00
_cell.angle_gamma   90.00
#
_symmetry.space_group_name_H-M   'P 1'
#
loop_
_entity.id
_entity.type
_entity.pdbx_description
1 polymer ?
#
loop_
_entity_poly.entity_id
_entity_poly.type
_entity_poly.pdbx_seq_one_letter_code
_entity_poly.pdbx_strand_id
1 'polypeptide(L)'
;MTKSISNNSGASLKSKLVPWITVGIIVIVALVASTVLINSVNAAKTETKETTSETASTSSDKEDKDTATVDKDKETVAVPDPDTAPSVEVGQTINLNVSQWGLSIDISSKFGSSHYQLVDNNNKLQLNSGLINSLPESCSEMRTQFGFIKDENGKLSVMKPEATCQDATQLYNEIWGLLDAATKTVH
;
A
#
# COMPACT_ATOMS: atom_id res chain seq x y z
N MET A 1 44.64 -58.38 -1.70
CA MET A 1 44.74 -58.18 -3.16
C MET A 1 43.35 -58.26 -3.76
N THR A 2 42.77 -57.13 -4.19
CA THR A 2 41.81 -57.03 -5.32
C THR A 2 41.66 -55.57 -5.73
N LYS A 3 41.90 -55.32 -7.03
CA LYS A 3 41.83 -54.08 -7.84
C LYS A 3 40.37 -53.58 -8.02
N SER A 4 40.06 -52.28 -7.94
CA SER A 4 40.03 -51.19 -8.96
C SER A 4 38.76 -51.07 -9.84
N ILE A 5 38.43 -49.79 -10.18
CA ILE A 5 37.56 -49.21 -11.26
C ILE A 5 36.11 -48.88 -10.77
N SER A 6 35.48 -47.71 -10.98
CA SER A 6 35.37 -46.74 -12.10
C SER A 6 34.86 -45.35 -11.61
N ASN A 7 35.52 -44.22 -11.87
CA ASN A 7 35.30 -43.20 -12.93
C ASN A 7 33.89 -42.57 -13.11
N ASN A 8 33.84 -41.25 -12.84
CA ASN A 8 33.31 -40.12 -13.62
C ASN A 8 31.83 -40.11 -14.08
N SER A 9 31.10 -39.07 -13.66
CA SER A 9 29.91 -38.58 -14.35
C SER A 9 29.76 -37.08 -14.13
N GLY A 10 30.33 -36.31 -15.06
CA GLY A 10 29.83 -34.98 -15.35
C GLY A 10 28.62 -35.09 -16.27
N ALA A 11 27.56 -34.34 -15.96
CA ALA A 11 26.47 -34.06 -16.89
C ALA A 11 25.90 -32.67 -16.60
N SER A 12 26.43 -31.66 -17.29
CA SER A 12 25.82 -30.34 -17.40
C SER A 12 24.69 -30.40 -18.43
N LEU A 13 23.45 -30.41 -17.97
CA LEU A 13 22.26 -30.33 -18.83
C LEU A 13 21.98 -28.86 -19.18
N LYS A 14 22.15 -28.53 -20.46
CA LYS A 14 21.86 -27.21 -21.06
C LYS A 14 20.35 -26.98 -21.15
N SER A 15 19.91 -25.81 -20.68
CA SER A 15 18.54 -25.31 -20.68
C SER A 15 17.95 -25.16 -22.08
N LYS A 16 16.77 -25.76 -22.30
CA LYS A 16 15.78 -25.35 -23.31
C LYS A 16 14.38 -25.41 -22.68
N LEU A 17 14.00 -24.32 -22.01
CA LEU A 17 12.66 -24.00 -21.52
C LEU A 17 12.47 -22.50 -21.75
N VAL A 18 11.41 -21.91 -22.31
CA VAL A 18 10.22 -22.30 -23.08
C VAL A 18 9.79 -20.98 -23.79
N PRO A 19 9.34 -20.99 -25.05
CA PRO A 19 9.05 -19.79 -25.86
C PRO A 19 7.73 -19.04 -25.49
N TRP A 20 7.32 -19.03 -24.22
CA TRP A 20 6.04 -18.46 -23.78
C TRP A 20 6.12 -17.01 -23.27
N ILE A 21 7.30 -16.56 -22.83
CA ILE A 21 7.52 -15.18 -22.35
C ILE A 21 7.30 -14.16 -23.48
N THR A 22 7.62 -14.54 -24.72
CA THR A 22 7.49 -13.66 -25.89
C THR A 22 6.02 -13.32 -26.19
N VAL A 23 5.09 -14.23 -25.91
CA VAL A 23 3.65 -13.98 -26.14
C VAL A 23 3.10 -12.96 -25.12
N GLY A 24 3.60 -12.95 -23.89
CA GLY A 24 3.19 -11.99 -22.85
C GLY A 24 3.60 -10.54 -23.16
N ILE A 25 4.79 -10.35 -23.75
CA ILE A 25 5.30 -9.00 -24.09
C ILE A 25 4.46 -8.35 -25.21
N ILE A 26 4.00 -9.13 -26.18
CA ILE A 26 3.21 -8.60 -27.32
C ILE A 26 1.85 -8.03 -26.86
N VAL A 27 1.23 -8.64 -25.85
CA VAL A 27 -0.05 -8.17 -25.29
C VAL A 27 0.11 -6.85 -24.55
N ILE A 28 1.19 -6.69 -23.79
CA ILE A 28 1.48 -5.47 -23.04
C ILE A 28 1.71 -4.29 -24.00
N VAL A 29 2.44 -4.51 -25.10
CA VAL A 29 2.70 -3.46 -26.10
C VAL A 29 1.39 -3.03 -26.81
N ALA A 30 0.47 -3.97 -27.08
CA ALA A 30 -0.83 -3.65 -27.67
C ALA A 30 -1.75 -2.84 -26.73
N LEU A 31 -1.71 -3.12 -25.42
CA LEU A 31 -2.45 -2.37 -24.40
C LEU A 31 -1.96 -0.91 -24.30
N VAL A 32 -0.65 -0.70 -24.31
CA VAL A 32 -0.04 0.64 -24.25
C VAL A 32 -0.32 1.45 -25.52
N ALA A 33 -0.29 0.82 -26.70
CA ALA A 33 -0.65 1.51 -27.94
C ALA A 33 -2.13 1.95 -27.97
N SER A 34 -3.02 1.16 -27.37
CA SER A 34 -4.46 1.47 -27.32
C SER A 34 -4.78 2.67 -26.42
N THR A 35 -4.08 2.83 -25.29
CA THR A 35 -4.31 3.97 -24.38
C THR A 35 -3.86 5.29 -24.98
N VAL A 36 -2.80 5.30 -25.79
CA VAL A 36 -2.28 6.51 -26.45
C VAL A 36 -3.22 7.00 -27.57
N LEU A 37 -3.90 6.10 -28.28
CA LEU A 37 -4.88 6.46 -29.32
C LEU A 37 -6.16 7.07 -28.72
N ILE A 38 -6.63 6.59 -27.58
CA ILE A 38 -7.82 7.16 -26.91
C ILE A 38 -7.53 8.57 -26.40
N ASN A 39 -6.31 8.82 -25.92
CA ASN A 39 -5.90 10.14 -25.43
C ASN A 39 -5.70 11.18 -26.55
N SER A 40 -5.45 10.75 -27.79
CA SER A 40 -5.25 11.65 -28.93
C SER A 40 -6.54 11.98 -29.67
N VAL A 41 -7.57 11.12 -29.66
CA VAL A 41 -8.89 11.42 -30.27
C VAL A 41 -9.77 12.28 -29.35
N ASN A 42 -9.61 12.20 -28.01
CA ASN A 42 -10.31 13.09 -27.07
C ASN A 42 -9.84 14.55 -27.11
N ALA A 43 -8.72 14.86 -27.78
CA ALA A 43 -8.28 16.24 -27.99
C ALA A 43 -9.02 16.97 -29.12
N ALA A 44 -9.87 16.29 -29.91
CA ALA A 44 -10.54 16.88 -31.07
C ALA A 44 -12.06 17.07 -30.92
N LYS A 45 -12.64 16.84 -29.73
CA LYS A 45 -14.11 16.90 -29.57
C LYS A 45 -14.55 17.66 -28.32
N THR A 46 -14.26 18.96 -28.25
CA THR A 46 -15.08 19.90 -27.47
C THR A 46 -15.01 21.30 -28.07
N GLU A 47 -15.54 21.46 -29.28
CA GLU A 47 -16.09 22.76 -29.70
C GLU A 47 -17.62 22.69 -29.62
N THR A 48 -18.20 23.79 -29.16
CA THR A 48 -19.61 24.21 -29.21
C THR A 48 -20.44 24.04 -27.92
N LYS A 49 -20.52 25.18 -27.22
CA LYS A 49 -21.46 25.60 -26.18
C LYS A 49 -22.89 25.09 -26.38
N GLU A 50 -23.52 24.63 -25.30
CA GLU A 50 -24.97 24.57 -25.19
C GLU A 50 -25.57 25.97 -25.00
N THR A 51 -26.72 26.15 -25.65
CA THR A 51 -27.53 27.35 -25.80
C THR A 51 -28.25 27.74 -24.52
N THR A 52 -28.16 29.04 -24.25
CA THR A 52 -28.92 29.95 -23.38
C THR A 52 -30.37 29.56 -23.03
N SER A 53 -30.73 29.74 -21.76
CA SER A 53 -32.10 30.12 -21.34
C SER A 53 -32.04 31.39 -20.48
N GLU A 54 -33.07 32.21 -20.63
CA GLU A 54 -33.12 33.66 -20.48
C GLU A 54 -33.10 34.24 -19.05
N THR A 55 -32.69 35.51 -19.04
CA THR A 55 -32.69 36.56 -18.00
C THR A 55 -34.09 37.03 -17.55
N ALA A 56 -34.19 37.43 -16.27
CA ALA A 56 -34.83 38.66 -15.73
C ALA A 56 -35.10 38.49 -14.21
N SER A 57 -34.96 39.42 -13.25
CA SER A 57 -34.44 40.79 -13.14
C SER A 57 -34.31 41.16 -11.64
N THR A 58 -33.21 41.82 -11.27
CA THR A 58 -32.99 42.99 -10.38
C THR A 58 -33.87 43.28 -9.12
N SER A 59 -33.23 43.46 -7.95
CA SER A 59 -33.18 44.70 -7.09
C SER A 59 -32.71 44.38 -5.64
N SER A 60 -31.56 44.92 -5.18
CA SER A 60 -31.37 45.99 -4.13
C SER A 60 -31.82 45.60 -2.70
N ASP A 61 -31.09 45.75 -1.57
CA ASP A 61 -30.03 46.67 -1.11
C ASP A 61 -29.27 46.08 0.11
N LYS A 62 -27.98 46.47 0.25
CA LYS A 62 -27.06 46.58 1.41
C LYS A 62 -26.97 45.51 2.51
N GLU A 63 -25.74 45.01 2.77
CA GLU A 63 -24.88 45.39 3.91
C GLU A 63 -23.47 44.74 3.78
N ASP A 64 -22.44 45.39 4.34
CA ASP A 64 -21.00 45.08 4.34
C ASP A 64 -20.59 43.60 4.38
N LYS A 65 -19.64 43.20 3.50
CA LYS A 65 -18.71 42.10 3.82
C LYS A 65 -17.44 42.10 2.97
N ASP A 66 -16.32 42.06 3.69
CA ASP A 66 -14.97 41.64 3.29
C ASP A 66 -14.90 40.89 1.96
N THR A 67 -14.16 41.47 1.00
CA THR A 67 -13.65 40.71 -0.15
C THR A 67 -12.45 39.89 0.33
N ALA A 68 -12.73 38.68 0.79
CA ALA A 68 -11.72 37.64 0.92
C ALA A 68 -11.17 37.32 -0.48
N THR A 69 -9.88 37.59 -0.68
CA THR A 69 -9.09 37.07 -1.79
C THR A 69 -9.17 35.55 -1.75
N VAL A 70 -9.96 34.94 -2.64
CA VAL A 70 -9.95 33.48 -2.83
C VAL A 70 -8.74 33.16 -3.69
N ASP A 71 -7.65 32.80 -3.03
CA ASP A 71 -6.53 32.09 -3.64
C ASP A 71 -7.08 30.86 -4.35
N LYS A 72 -6.89 30.81 -5.67
CA LYS A 72 -7.24 29.67 -6.49
C LYS A 72 -6.15 28.62 -6.25
N ASP A 73 -6.34 27.85 -5.20
CA ASP A 73 -5.44 26.78 -4.78
C ASP A 73 -5.17 25.87 -5.98
N LYS A 74 -3.91 25.90 -6.38
CA LYS A 74 -3.35 25.11 -7.45
C LYS A 74 -3.26 23.71 -6.88
N GLU A 75 -4.20 22.82 -7.24
CA GLU A 75 -4.18 21.41 -6.85
C GLU A 75 -2.86 20.79 -7.30
N THR A 76 -1.89 20.91 -6.40
CA THR A 76 -0.59 20.29 -6.47
C THR A 76 -0.91 18.84 -6.20
N VAL A 77 -0.73 17.98 -7.21
CA VAL A 77 -0.69 16.53 -6.97
C VAL A 77 0.42 16.31 -5.96
N ALA A 78 0.06 16.22 -4.69
CA ALA A 78 0.99 16.04 -3.60
C ALA A 78 1.71 14.72 -3.86
N VAL A 79 3.03 14.78 -4.01
CA VAL A 79 3.84 13.57 -3.92
C VAL A 79 3.56 12.99 -2.53
N PRO A 80 3.08 11.75 -2.43
CA PRO A 80 2.74 11.17 -1.14
C PRO A 80 4.00 11.19 -0.26
N ASP A 81 3.84 11.75 0.93
CA ASP A 81 4.90 11.81 1.93
C ASP A 81 5.32 10.37 2.31
N PRO A 82 6.60 10.00 2.16
CA PRO A 82 7.08 8.65 2.48
C PRO A 82 6.92 8.28 3.95
N ASP A 83 6.71 9.25 4.84
CA ASP A 83 6.48 9.04 6.27
C ASP A 83 4.99 8.95 6.64
N THR A 84 4.10 9.25 5.69
CA THR A 84 2.65 9.14 5.88
C THR A 84 2.14 7.76 5.49
N ALA A 85 1.44 7.11 6.41
CA ALA A 85 0.87 5.79 6.17
C ALA A 85 -0.12 5.82 4.98
N PRO A 86 -0.05 4.85 4.06
CA PRO A 86 -0.99 4.74 2.96
C PRO A 86 -2.43 4.62 3.47
N SER A 87 -3.35 5.35 2.84
CA SER A 87 -4.78 5.16 3.09
C SER A 87 -5.21 3.84 2.46
N VAL A 88 -5.73 2.93 3.29
CA VAL A 88 -6.13 1.58 2.87
C VAL A 88 -7.51 1.25 3.41
N GLU A 89 -8.21 0.36 2.70
CA GLU A 89 -9.48 -0.16 3.16
C GLU A 89 -9.26 -1.18 4.30
N VAL A 90 -9.64 -0.79 5.51
CA VAL A 90 -9.46 -1.59 6.73
C VAL A 90 -10.36 -2.83 6.73
N GLY A 91 -11.58 -2.71 6.20
CA GLY A 91 -12.57 -3.78 6.21
C GLY A 91 -13.07 -4.13 7.61
N GLN A 92 -13.49 -5.38 7.79
CA GLN A 92 -13.90 -5.91 9.10
C GLN A 92 -12.68 -5.97 10.03
N THR A 93 -12.88 -5.67 11.32
CA THR A 93 -11.84 -5.76 12.34
C THR A 93 -12.09 -6.90 13.32
N ILE A 94 -11.01 -7.36 13.94
CA ILE A 94 -11.00 -8.30 15.05
C ILE A 94 -10.28 -7.65 16.23
N ASN A 95 -10.79 -7.88 17.43
CA ASN A 95 -10.20 -7.31 18.64
C ASN A 95 -8.95 -8.11 19.04
N LEU A 96 -7.83 -7.42 19.17
CA LEU A 96 -6.56 -7.95 19.67
C LEU A 96 -6.34 -7.42 21.09
N ASN A 97 -6.57 -8.28 22.08
CA ASN A 97 -6.29 -7.94 23.47
C ASN A 97 -4.80 -8.09 23.79
N VAL A 98 -4.17 -7.00 24.24
CA VAL A 98 -2.78 -6.97 24.69
C VAL A 98 -2.75 -6.81 26.20
N SER A 99 -2.95 -7.93 26.91
CA SER A 99 -3.20 -7.91 28.35
C SER A 99 -2.04 -7.31 29.17
N GLN A 100 -0.80 -7.48 28.71
CA GLN A 100 0.39 -6.93 29.36
C GLN A 100 0.47 -5.41 29.25
N TRP A 101 -0.23 -4.83 28.27
CA TRP A 101 -0.34 -3.39 28.10
C TRP A 101 -1.63 -2.82 28.69
N GLY A 102 -2.56 -3.68 29.11
CA GLY A 102 -3.87 -3.28 29.63
C GLY A 102 -4.74 -2.59 28.59
N LEU A 103 -4.56 -2.90 27.30
CA LEU A 103 -5.28 -2.27 26.19
C LEU A 103 -5.76 -3.31 25.18
N SER A 104 -6.74 -2.93 24.38
CA SER A 104 -7.19 -3.70 23.21
C SER A 104 -7.11 -2.84 21.96
N ILE A 105 -6.82 -3.48 20.83
CA ILE A 105 -6.64 -2.82 19.52
C ILE A 105 -7.47 -3.58 18.51
N ASP A 106 -8.22 -2.88 17.66
CA ASP A 106 -8.94 -3.51 16.57
C ASP A 106 -8.04 -3.57 15.33
N ILE A 107 -7.65 -4.79 14.95
CA ILE A 107 -6.84 -5.05 13.75
C ILE A 107 -7.73 -5.56 12.62
N SER A 108 -7.36 -5.28 11.36
CA SER A 108 -8.12 -5.79 10.21
C SER A 108 -8.13 -7.32 10.17
N SER A 109 -9.29 -7.91 9.82
CA SER A 109 -9.43 -9.35 9.58
C SER A 109 -8.61 -9.84 8.39
N LYS A 110 -8.13 -8.92 7.53
CA LYS A 110 -7.20 -9.23 6.41
C LYS A 110 -5.88 -9.80 6.90
N PHE A 111 -5.46 -9.52 8.14
CA PHE A 111 -4.30 -10.17 8.73
C PHE A 111 -4.50 -11.69 8.94
N GLY A 112 -5.75 -12.15 8.96
CA GLY A 112 -6.10 -13.55 9.18
C GLY A 112 -5.72 -14.00 10.60
N SER A 113 -5.35 -15.28 10.72
CA SER A 113 -4.86 -15.84 11.99
C SER A 113 -3.59 -15.10 12.42
N SER A 114 -3.74 -14.28 13.46
CA SER A 114 -2.71 -13.38 13.95
C SER A 114 -2.33 -13.75 15.37
N HIS A 115 -1.03 -13.70 15.66
CA HIS A 115 -0.50 -13.81 17.01
C HIS A 115 0.54 -12.71 17.21
N TYR A 116 0.87 -12.41 18.46
CA TYR A 116 1.87 -11.41 18.78
C TYR A 116 2.89 -11.95 19.77
N GLN A 117 4.06 -11.34 19.74
CA GLN A 117 5.09 -11.49 20.76
C GLN A 117 5.51 -10.11 21.25
N LEU A 118 5.71 -10.01 22.56
CA LEU A 118 6.24 -8.81 23.17
C LEU A 118 7.77 -8.89 23.20
N VAL A 119 8.42 -7.83 22.75
CA VAL A 119 9.87 -7.69 22.69
C VAL A 119 10.28 -6.37 23.33
N ASP A 120 11.58 -6.21 23.56
CA ASP A 120 12.15 -4.97 24.12
C ASP A 120 11.50 -4.58 25.46
N ASN A 121 11.58 -5.48 26.44
CA ASN A 121 11.00 -5.32 27.79
C ASN A 121 9.49 -5.04 27.79
N ASN A 122 8.76 -5.63 26.84
CA ASN A 122 7.33 -5.40 26.63
C ASN A 122 6.99 -3.98 26.16
N ASN A 123 7.88 -3.24 25.51
CA ASN A 123 7.53 -1.95 24.90
C ASN A 123 7.18 -2.06 23.42
N LYS A 124 7.51 -3.18 22.79
CA LYS A 124 7.22 -3.45 21.38
C LYS A 124 6.41 -4.72 21.25
N LEU A 125 5.38 -4.68 20.44
CA LEU A 125 4.57 -5.82 20.03
C LEU A 125 4.94 -6.12 18.59
N GLN A 126 5.51 -7.29 18.36
CA GLN A 126 5.75 -7.80 17.02
C GLN A 126 4.57 -8.66 16.61
N LEU A 127 3.91 -8.27 15.52
CA LEU A 127 2.76 -8.97 14.97
C LEU A 127 3.23 -10.03 13.98
N ASN A 128 2.70 -11.23 14.12
CA ASN A 128 2.91 -12.31 13.16
C ASN A 128 1.54 -12.77 12.64
N SER A 129 1.37 -12.69 11.34
CA SER A 129 0.09 -12.93 10.69
C SER A 129 0.28 -13.51 9.29
N GLY A 130 -0.78 -14.12 8.75
CA GLY A 130 -0.75 -14.69 7.40
C GLY A 130 -0.41 -13.64 6.33
N LEU A 131 -0.95 -12.43 6.48
CA LEU A 131 -0.68 -11.32 5.55
C LEU A 131 0.79 -10.89 5.59
N ILE A 132 1.38 -10.74 6.78
CA ILE A 132 2.80 -10.39 6.91
C ILE A 132 3.69 -11.50 6.34
N ASN A 133 3.36 -12.76 6.60
CA ASN A 133 4.10 -13.91 6.09
C ASN A 133 3.95 -14.11 4.57
N SER A 134 3.01 -13.42 3.92
CA SER A 134 2.84 -13.45 2.46
C SER A 134 3.82 -12.55 1.71
N LEU A 135 4.60 -11.71 2.40
CA LEU A 135 5.71 -10.96 1.80
C LEU A 135 6.68 -11.94 1.11
N PRO A 136 7.30 -11.57 -0.03
CA PRO A 136 8.21 -12.44 -0.76
C PRO A 136 9.48 -12.74 0.06
N GLU A 137 10.20 -13.80 -0.32
CA GLU A 137 11.43 -14.22 0.37
C GLU A 137 12.53 -13.14 0.35
N SER A 138 12.56 -12.30 -0.69
CA SER A 138 13.45 -11.13 -0.76
C SER A 138 13.22 -10.11 0.36
N CYS A 139 12.06 -10.16 1.02
CA CYS A 139 11.67 -9.30 2.12
C CYS A 139 11.36 -10.11 3.40
N SER A 140 11.88 -11.33 3.51
CA SER A 140 11.63 -12.22 4.65
C SER A 140 12.06 -11.62 5.99
N GLU A 141 13.17 -10.88 6.03
CA GLU A 141 13.65 -10.18 7.23
C GLU A 141 12.68 -9.08 7.72
N MET A 142 11.84 -8.54 6.84
CA MET A 142 10.86 -7.52 7.20
C MET A 142 9.66 -8.11 7.95
N ARG A 143 9.38 -9.41 7.79
CA ARG A 143 8.23 -10.08 8.41
C ARG A 143 8.25 -9.99 9.94
N THR A 144 9.42 -9.78 10.54
CA THR A 144 9.59 -9.67 11.99
C THR A 144 9.61 -8.23 12.51
N GLN A 145 9.50 -7.24 11.62
CA GLN A 145 9.63 -5.83 11.98
C GLN A 145 8.29 -5.09 11.98
N PHE A 146 7.20 -5.79 11.71
CA PHE A 146 5.84 -5.23 11.74
C PHE A 146 5.18 -5.40 13.10
N GLY A 147 4.46 -4.38 13.55
CA GLY A 147 3.67 -4.42 14.77
C GLY A 147 3.44 -3.04 15.39
N PHE A 148 3.54 -2.94 16.71
CA PHE A 148 3.25 -1.72 17.47
C PHE A 148 4.34 -1.41 18.48
N ILE A 149 4.57 -0.13 18.74
CA ILE A 149 5.42 0.39 19.80
C ILE A 149 4.52 1.17 20.75
N LYS A 150 4.61 0.87 22.05
CA LYS A 150 3.93 1.62 23.11
C LYS A 150 4.88 2.67 23.66
N ASP A 151 4.46 3.92 23.67
CA ASP A 151 5.21 5.00 24.30
C ASP A 151 4.94 5.07 25.81
N GLU A 152 5.67 5.96 26.51
CA GLU A 152 5.53 6.16 27.96
C GLU A 152 4.15 6.69 28.37
N ASN A 153 3.42 7.31 27.44
CA ASN A 153 2.08 7.85 27.66
C ASN A 153 0.98 6.81 27.34
N GLY A 154 1.36 5.60 26.91
CA GLY A 154 0.45 4.54 26.52
C GLY A 154 -0.15 4.68 25.13
N LYS A 155 0.32 5.64 24.33
CA LYS A 155 -0.05 5.77 22.91
C LYS A 155 0.72 4.74 22.08
N LEU A 156 0.06 4.22 21.05
CA LEU A 156 0.66 3.28 20.12
C LEU A 156 1.15 3.98 18.85
N SER A 157 2.29 3.51 18.35
CA SER A 157 2.84 3.86 17.04
C SER A 157 3.13 2.59 16.26
N VAL A 158 3.11 2.66 14.92
CA VAL A 158 3.41 1.50 14.08
C VAL A 158 4.89 1.18 14.13
N MET A 159 5.22 -0.09 14.41
CA MET A 159 6.54 -0.66 14.16
C MET A 159 6.55 -1.19 12.73
N LYS A 160 7.47 -0.70 11.89
CA LYS A 160 7.65 -1.16 10.49
C LYS A 160 9.14 -1.10 10.11
N PRO A 161 9.58 -1.87 9.10
CA PRO A 161 10.92 -1.69 8.52
C PRO A 161 11.09 -0.30 7.91
N GLU A 162 12.27 0.31 8.06
CA GLU A 162 12.61 1.58 7.41
C GLU A 162 12.66 1.46 5.88
N ALA A 163 13.16 0.31 5.39
CA ALA A 163 13.20 0.01 3.96
C ALA A 163 11.86 -0.55 3.46
N THR A 164 11.43 -0.11 2.29
CA THR A 164 10.26 -0.68 1.59
C THR A 164 10.66 -1.92 0.79
N CYS A 165 9.80 -2.94 0.79
CA CYS A 165 9.95 -4.12 -0.07
C CYS A 165 9.68 -3.75 -1.54
N GLN A 166 10.71 -3.69 -2.40
CA GLN A 166 10.54 -3.31 -3.81
C GLN A 166 9.74 -4.35 -4.61
N ASP A 167 9.91 -5.63 -4.31
CA ASP A 167 9.19 -6.72 -4.99
C ASP A 167 7.72 -6.83 -4.58
N ALA A 168 7.33 -6.19 -3.48
CA ALA A 168 5.96 -6.22 -2.95
C ALA A 168 5.57 -4.91 -2.26
N THR A 169 5.81 -3.77 -2.92
CA THR A 169 5.55 -2.44 -2.36
C THR A 169 4.07 -2.25 -2.00
N GLN A 170 3.16 -2.76 -2.83
CA GLN A 170 1.73 -2.68 -2.56
C GLN A 170 1.36 -3.42 -1.26
N LEU A 171 1.91 -4.62 -1.05
CA LEU A 171 1.65 -5.41 0.16
C LEU A 171 2.28 -4.77 1.39
N TYR A 172 3.50 -4.21 1.28
CA TYR A 172 4.12 -3.43 2.35
C TYR A 172 3.24 -2.25 2.76
N ASN A 173 2.76 -1.47 1.78
CA ASN A 173 1.90 -0.31 1.99
C ASN A 173 0.55 -0.71 2.60
N GLU A 174 0.00 -1.83 2.17
CA GLU A 174 -1.21 -2.40 2.74
C GLU A 174 -1.02 -2.76 4.22
N ILE A 175 0.00 -3.55 4.54
CA ILE A 175 0.32 -3.92 5.93
C ILE A 175 0.51 -2.67 6.78
N TRP A 176 1.30 -1.70 6.31
CA TRP A 176 1.55 -0.46 7.04
C TRP A 176 0.26 0.34 7.27
N GLY A 177 -0.54 0.56 6.23
CA GLY A 177 -1.80 1.29 6.36
C GLY A 177 -2.79 0.62 7.32
N LEU A 178 -2.86 -0.71 7.31
CA LEU A 178 -3.73 -1.47 8.21
C LEU A 178 -3.27 -1.38 9.66
N LEU A 179 -1.96 -1.42 9.92
CA LEU A 179 -1.41 -1.22 11.26
C LEU A 179 -1.63 0.23 11.73
N ASP A 180 -1.41 1.22 10.87
CA ASP A 180 -1.63 2.62 11.21
C ASP A 180 -3.10 2.88 11.60
N ALA A 181 -4.04 2.33 10.83
CA ALA A 181 -5.45 2.40 11.16
C ALA A 181 -5.75 1.78 12.54
N ALA A 182 -5.14 0.63 12.85
CA ALA A 182 -5.33 -0.04 14.13
C ALA A 182 -4.86 0.82 15.32
N THR A 183 -3.78 1.59 15.19
CA THR A 183 -3.30 2.49 16.28
C THR A 183 -4.33 3.55 16.71
N LYS A 184 -5.36 3.80 15.90
CA LYS A 184 -6.42 4.78 16.15
C LYS A 184 -7.63 4.18 16.88
N THR A 185 -7.61 2.88 17.16
CA THR A 185 -8.75 2.13 17.74
C THR A 185 -8.53 1.69 19.18
N VAL A 186 -7.45 2.15 19.81
CA VAL A 186 -7.04 1.73 21.16
C VAL A 186 -8.11 2.06 22.21
N HIS A 187 -8.45 1.07 23.03
CA HIS A 187 -9.42 1.20 24.13
C HIS A 187 -9.08 0.30 25.32
#